data_AF-A0A949URA8-F1
#
_entry.id   AF-A0A949URA8-F1
#
_cell.length_a   1.000
_cell.length_b   1.000
_cell.length_c   1.000
_cell.angle_alpha   90.00
_cell.angle_beta   90.00
_cell.angle_gamma   90.00
#
_symmetry.space_group_name_H-M   'P 1'
#
loop_
_entity.id
_entity.type
_entity.pdbx_description
1 polymer ?
#
loop_
_entity_poly.entity_id
_entity_poly.type
_entity_poly.pdbx_seq_one_letter_code
_entity_poly.pdbx_strand_id
1 'polypeptide(L)'
;MQSYDAIIIGAGVNGLVAAARLAARGLAVLVLERDAHIGGIGAVSNILSDENSPGAMLPSGYIPPALLHELDLGRHGLRLLRQEGGVSFFEPEHGDTSYVASYRAPLAQRKEFARISKRDGDAWQRFQRDVKKAAAGVEAGLLHQPADPMSRRFGRVKEFGNLARQAVSQTATQLYERSKFWTLSMDELLSDYFVSEEIRAHIAAPAL
;
A
#
# COMPACT_ATOMS: atom_id res chain seq x y z
N MET A 1 10.95 34.60 -23.36
CA MET A 1 10.75 33.72 -22.20
C MET A 1 9.68 32.70 -22.57
N GLN A 2 9.92 31.41 -22.35
CA GLN A 2 8.83 30.44 -22.43
C GLN A 2 7.87 30.68 -21.27
N SER A 3 6.58 30.79 -21.56
CA SER A 3 5.53 30.86 -20.55
C SER A 3 5.04 29.45 -20.24
N TYR A 4 4.90 29.13 -18.96
CA TYR A 4 4.32 27.87 -18.49
C TYR A 4 3.04 28.17 -17.72
N ASP A 5 2.04 27.31 -17.88
CA ASP A 5 0.77 27.38 -17.15
C ASP A 5 0.90 26.78 -15.74
N ALA A 6 1.82 25.83 -15.55
CA ALA A 6 2.09 25.20 -14.26
C ALA A 6 3.57 24.84 -14.10
N ILE A 7 4.05 24.92 -12.85
CA ILE A 7 5.39 24.47 -12.45
C ILE A 7 5.22 23.41 -11.36
N ILE A 8 5.85 22.25 -11.57
CA ILE A 8 5.89 21.13 -10.62
C ILE A 8 7.33 20.97 -10.14
N ILE A 9 7.51 20.92 -8.82
CA ILE A 9 8.82 20.71 -8.19
C ILE A 9 8.85 19.28 -7.65
N GLY A 10 9.77 18.47 -8.15
CA GLY A 10 9.94 17.04 -7.91
C GLY A 10 9.39 16.20 -9.07
N ALA A 11 10.27 15.40 -9.68
CA ALA A 11 9.94 14.41 -10.71
C ALA A 11 9.81 12.99 -10.13
N GLY A 12 9.27 12.87 -8.91
CA GLY A 12 8.79 11.60 -8.37
C GLY A 12 7.47 11.16 -8.99
N VAL A 13 7.01 9.94 -8.68
CA VAL A 13 5.78 9.34 -9.24
C VAL A 13 4.57 10.30 -9.17
N ASN A 14 4.35 10.95 -8.02
CA ASN A 14 3.23 11.89 -7.86
C ASN A 14 3.35 13.14 -8.75
N GLY A 15 4.55 13.73 -8.82
CA GLY A 15 4.81 14.91 -9.64
C GLY A 15 4.66 14.61 -11.13
N LEU A 16 5.16 13.45 -11.57
CA LEU A 16 5.02 12.98 -12.96
C LEU A 16 3.56 12.68 -13.34
N VAL A 17 2.78 12.07 -12.43
CA VAL A 17 1.35 11.86 -12.65
C VAL A 17 0.60 13.19 -12.79
N ALA A 18 0.89 14.16 -11.91
CA ALA A 18 0.29 15.49 -11.98
C ALA A 18 0.65 16.20 -13.29
N ALA A 19 1.93 16.15 -13.68
CA ALA A 19 2.43 16.73 -14.93
C ALA A 19 1.73 16.12 -16.14
N ALA A 20 1.66 14.78 -16.22
CA ALA A 20 1.00 14.07 -17.31
C ALA A 20 -0.47 14.44 -17.43
N ARG A 21 -1.19 14.56 -16.31
CA ARG A 21 -2.61 14.95 -16.28
C ARG A 21 -2.87 16.40 -16.69
N LEU A 22 -1.95 17.32 -16.37
CA LEU A 22 -2.06 18.72 -16.78
C LEU A 22 -1.69 18.88 -18.26
N ALA A 23 -0.61 18.24 -18.70
CA ALA A 23 -0.19 18.23 -20.10
C ALA A 23 -1.23 17.58 -21.02
N ALA A 24 -1.89 16.50 -20.58
CA ALA A 24 -3.00 15.87 -21.31
C ALA A 24 -4.22 16.79 -21.51
N ARG A 25 -4.34 17.86 -20.71
CA ARG A 25 -5.35 18.92 -20.86
C ARG A 25 -4.86 20.11 -21.70
N GLY A 26 -3.68 20.01 -22.31
CA GLY A 26 -3.10 21.03 -23.17
C GLY A 26 -2.32 22.14 -22.44
N LEU A 27 -2.06 21.99 -21.15
CA LEU A 27 -1.30 22.97 -20.37
C LEU A 27 0.21 22.82 -20.62
N ALA A 28 0.92 23.94 -20.71
CA ALA A 28 2.38 23.99 -20.73
C ALA A 28 2.92 23.79 -19.30
N VAL A 29 3.51 22.63 -19.02
CA VAL A 29 3.97 22.27 -17.68
C VAL A 29 5.50 22.18 -17.63
N LEU A 30 6.11 22.89 -16.68
CA LEU A 30 7.52 22.73 -16.33
C LEU A 30 7.65 21.80 -15.12
N VAL A 31 8.48 20.76 -15.23
CA VAL A 31 8.84 19.88 -14.10
C VAL A 31 10.30 20.11 -13.76
N LEU A 32 10.59 20.39 -12.49
CA LEU A 32 11.93 20.62 -11.97
C LEU A 32 12.29 19.50 -11.01
N GLU A 33 13.41 18.82 -11.25
CA GLU A 33 13.98 17.82 -10.34
C GLU A 33 15.38 18.25 -9.95
N ARG A 34 15.74 18.06 -8.68
CA ARG A 34 17.07 18.34 -8.17
C ARG A 34 18.06 17.26 -8.62
N ASP A 35 17.62 16.01 -8.64
CA ASP A 35 18.46 14.87 -8.95
C ASP A 35 18.61 14.69 -10.48
N ALA A 36 19.71 14.04 -10.90
CA ALA A 36 19.99 13.82 -12.32
C ALA A 36 19.03 12.79 -12.98
N HIS A 37 18.31 12.02 -12.16
CA HIS A 37 17.40 10.97 -12.59
C HIS A 37 15.99 11.28 -12.10
N ILE A 38 14.99 10.95 -12.91
CA ILE A 38 13.56 11.08 -12.58
C ILE A 38 13.01 9.76 -12.05
N GLY A 39 11.90 9.81 -11.30
CA GLY A 39 11.21 8.65 -10.75
C GLY A 39 11.09 8.65 -9.22
N GLY A 40 11.88 9.48 -8.53
CA GLY A 40 11.89 9.54 -7.06
C GLY A 40 12.21 8.16 -6.45
N ILE A 41 11.42 7.70 -5.47
CA ILE A 41 11.57 6.35 -4.88
C ILE A 41 11.37 5.19 -5.87
N GLY A 42 10.78 5.47 -7.04
CA GLY A 42 10.61 4.50 -8.13
C GLY A 42 11.73 4.57 -9.17
N ALA A 43 12.68 5.50 -9.02
CA ALA A 43 13.84 5.55 -9.89
C ALA A 43 14.72 4.32 -9.61
N VAL A 44 15.07 3.60 -10.66
CA VAL A 44 16.06 2.53 -10.63
C VAL A 44 17.42 3.18 -10.40
N SER A 45 18.00 3.02 -9.21
CA SER A 45 19.43 3.19 -9.03
C SER A 45 20.11 1.85 -9.30
N ASN A 46 21.20 1.87 -10.07
CA ASN A 46 22.05 0.70 -10.22
C ASN A 46 22.73 0.46 -8.86
N ILE A 47 22.19 -0.48 -8.08
CA ILE A 47 22.71 -0.81 -6.76
C ILE A 47 24.05 -1.55 -6.86
N LEU A 48 24.25 -2.26 -7.96
CA LEU A 48 25.53 -2.85 -8.32
C LEU A 48 26.07 -2.11 -9.54
N SER A 49 27.40 -2.02 -9.66
CA SER A 49 28.10 -1.28 -10.72
C SER A 49 27.94 -1.87 -12.13
N ASP A 50 27.11 -2.90 -12.28
CA ASP A 50 26.84 -3.59 -13.55
C ASP A 50 25.60 -2.97 -14.23
N GLU A 51 25.70 -2.76 -15.54
CA GLU A 51 24.66 -2.30 -16.44
C GLU A 51 23.40 -3.18 -16.45
N ASN A 52 23.51 -4.44 -15.98
CA ASN A 52 22.42 -5.41 -15.89
C ASN A 52 21.80 -5.51 -14.49
N SER A 53 22.19 -4.65 -13.55
CA SER A 53 21.67 -4.70 -12.19
C SER A 53 20.19 -4.33 -12.20
N PRO A 54 19.28 -5.24 -11.77
CA PRO A 54 17.89 -4.85 -11.61
C PRO A 54 17.85 -3.76 -10.54
N GLY A 55 17.43 -2.56 -10.92
CA GLY A 55 17.20 -1.50 -9.94
C GLY A 55 16.30 -2.01 -8.84
N ALA A 56 16.72 -1.89 -7.58
CA ALA A 56 15.78 -2.21 -6.51
C ALA A 56 14.75 -1.09 -6.47
N MET A 57 13.52 -1.44 -6.83
CA MET A 57 12.36 -0.67 -6.49
C MET A 57 11.90 -1.14 -5.12
N LEU A 58 11.83 -0.23 -4.16
CA LEU A 58 11.02 -0.49 -2.96
C LEU A 58 9.59 -0.74 -3.44
N PRO A 59 8.90 -1.82 -3.02
CA PRO A 59 7.55 -2.11 -3.48
C PRO A 59 6.63 -0.92 -3.17
N SER A 60 6.35 -0.13 -4.20
CA SER A 60 5.73 1.17 -4.03
C SER A 60 4.22 1.03 -4.09
N GLY A 61 3.61 0.86 -2.91
CA GLY A 61 2.22 1.21 -2.62
C GLY A 61 1.14 0.67 -3.57
N TYR A 62 -0.06 1.19 -3.38
CA TYR A 62 -1.21 0.88 -4.22
C TYR A 62 -1.29 1.87 -5.40
N ILE A 63 -1.32 1.37 -6.62
CA ILE A 63 -1.61 2.17 -7.82
C ILE A 63 -3.05 1.87 -8.26
N PRO A 64 -3.95 2.87 -8.28
CA PRO A 64 -5.31 2.66 -8.76
C PRO A 64 -5.33 2.15 -10.21
N PRO A 65 -6.07 1.06 -10.53
CA PRO A 65 -6.15 0.55 -11.89
C PRO A 65 -6.61 1.61 -12.90
N ALA A 66 -7.54 2.49 -12.50
CA ALA A 66 -8.00 3.59 -13.33
C ALA A 66 -6.87 4.53 -13.78
N LEU A 67 -5.87 4.77 -12.92
CA LEU A 67 -4.72 5.61 -13.25
C LEU A 67 -3.81 4.95 -14.28
N LEU A 68 -3.61 3.62 -14.17
CA LEU A 68 -2.83 2.85 -15.15
C LEU A 68 -3.45 2.94 -16.55
N HIS A 69 -4.78 2.87 -16.63
CA HIS A 69 -5.52 3.00 -17.88
C HIS A 69 -5.54 4.44 -18.41
N GLU A 70 -5.76 5.43 -17.55
CA GLU A 70 -5.79 6.85 -17.92
C GLU A 70 -4.47 7.30 -18.56
N LEU A 71 -3.35 6.88 -17.98
CA LEU A 71 -2.01 7.21 -18.48
C LEU A 71 -1.49 6.20 -19.51
N ASP A 72 -2.28 5.15 -19.78
CA ASP A 72 -1.95 4.04 -20.68
C ASP A 72 -0.53 3.49 -20.44
N LEU A 73 -0.16 3.29 -19.17
CA LEU A 73 1.23 2.97 -18.82
C LEU A 73 1.71 1.63 -19.44
N GLY A 74 0.77 0.74 -19.78
CA GLY A 74 1.05 -0.49 -20.51
C GLY A 74 1.66 -0.24 -21.89
N ARG A 75 1.15 0.74 -22.67
CA ARG A 75 1.77 1.12 -23.96
C ARG A 75 3.18 1.68 -23.78
N HIS A 76 3.45 2.24 -22.60
CA HIS A 76 4.73 2.82 -22.22
C HIS A 76 5.68 1.81 -21.54
N GLY A 77 5.34 0.52 -21.55
CA GLY A 77 6.22 -0.56 -21.10
C GLY A 77 6.08 -0.96 -19.62
N LEU A 78 5.11 -0.39 -18.88
CA LEU A 78 4.86 -0.83 -17.51
C LEU A 78 4.36 -2.27 -17.50
N ARG A 79 5.06 -3.13 -16.74
CA ARG A 79 4.67 -4.52 -16.49
C ARG A 79 4.50 -4.73 -15.00
N LEU A 80 3.30 -5.09 -14.58
CA LEU A 80 3.04 -5.49 -13.20
C LEU A 80 3.47 -6.93 -13.01
N LEU A 81 4.54 -7.13 -12.25
CA LEU A 81 4.96 -8.44 -11.80
C LEU A 81 4.28 -8.74 -10.48
N ARG A 82 3.73 -9.94 -10.37
CA ARG A 82 3.12 -10.39 -9.13
C ARG A 82 4.20 -10.90 -8.20
N GLN A 83 4.23 -10.38 -6.98
CA GLN A 83 5.11 -10.92 -5.94
C GLN A 83 4.62 -12.32 -5.54
N GLU A 84 5.47 -13.33 -5.75
CA GLU A 84 5.14 -14.74 -5.45
C GLU A 84 5.52 -15.15 -4.01
N GLY A 85 6.39 -14.37 -3.36
CA GLY A 85 6.83 -14.62 -1.99
C GLY A 85 7.82 -13.58 -1.47
N GLY A 86 8.48 -13.91 -0.36
CA GLY A 86 9.52 -13.09 0.25
C GLY A 86 10.15 -13.82 1.43
N VAL A 87 11.23 -13.27 1.97
CA VAL A 87 11.88 -13.80 3.17
C VAL A 87 12.36 -12.65 4.04
N SER A 88 12.16 -12.77 5.34
CA SER A 88 12.84 -11.92 6.33
C SER A 88 13.87 -12.77 7.04
N PHE A 89 15.09 -12.25 7.14
CA PHE A 89 16.16 -12.84 7.92
C PHE A 89 16.23 -12.12 9.27
N PHE A 90 16.51 -12.88 10.32
CA PHE A 90 16.72 -12.37 11.67
C PHE A 90 18.08 -12.85 12.12
N GLU A 91 18.98 -11.89 12.31
CA GLU A 91 20.34 -12.13 12.78
C GLU A 91 20.44 -11.64 14.23
N PRO A 92 20.31 -12.53 15.22
CA PRO A 92 20.53 -12.13 16.61
C PRO A 92 22.02 -11.84 16.85
N GLU A 93 22.31 -10.94 17.79
CA GLU A 93 23.70 -10.65 18.21
C GLU A 93 24.42 -11.91 18.71
N HIS A 94 23.67 -12.86 19.27
CA HIS A 94 24.12 -14.18 19.69
C HIS A 94 23.09 -15.23 19.27
N GLY A 95 23.49 -16.25 18.50
CA GLY A 95 22.64 -17.36 18.09
C GLY A 95 22.69 -17.62 16.59
N ASP A 96 21.88 -18.58 16.14
CA ASP A 96 21.76 -18.92 14.73
C ASP A 96 20.84 -17.94 14.01
N THR A 97 21.22 -17.53 12.79
CA THR A 97 20.34 -16.78 11.89
C THR A 97 19.05 -17.56 11.66
N SER A 98 17.92 -16.92 11.90
CA SER A 98 16.61 -17.47 11.60
C SER A 98 15.97 -16.75 10.41
N TYR A 99 14.89 -17.31 9.90
CA TYR A 99 14.13 -16.68 8.83
C TYR A 99 12.65 -17.02 8.93
N VAL A 100 11.85 -16.10 8.37
CA VAL A 100 10.42 -16.31 8.10
C VAL A 100 10.18 -16.10 6.62
N ALA A 101 9.65 -17.11 5.95
CA ALA A 101 9.28 -17.01 4.55
C ALA A 101 7.81 -16.60 4.35
N SER A 102 7.57 -15.95 3.21
CA SER A 102 6.26 -15.57 2.70
C SER A 102 5.98 -16.34 1.41
N TYR A 103 4.82 -16.99 1.38
CA TYR A 103 4.30 -17.79 0.30
C TYR A 103 2.90 -17.32 -0.04
N ARG A 104 2.62 -17.20 -1.34
CA ARG A 104 1.28 -16.90 -1.83
C ARG A 104 0.26 -17.99 -1.46
N ALA A 105 0.67 -19.26 -1.51
CA ALA A 105 -0.23 -20.38 -1.27
C ALA A 105 -0.64 -20.44 0.22
N PRO A 106 -1.94 -20.34 0.58
CA PRO A 106 -2.37 -20.23 1.98
C PRO A 106 -1.92 -21.40 2.85
N LEU A 107 -1.91 -22.62 2.29
CA LEU A 107 -1.44 -23.81 3.00
C LEU A 107 0.07 -23.82 3.21
N ALA A 108 0.86 -23.30 2.25
CA ALA A 108 2.29 -23.16 2.40
C ALA A 108 2.62 -22.10 3.45
N GLN A 109 1.93 -20.96 3.43
CA GLN A 109 2.12 -19.90 4.43
C GLN A 109 1.79 -20.38 5.84
N ARG A 110 0.67 -21.08 5.98
CA ARG A 110 0.28 -21.69 7.26
C ARG A 110 1.35 -22.67 7.76
N LYS A 111 1.89 -23.53 6.88
CA LYS A 111 2.94 -24.49 7.25
C LYS A 111 4.22 -23.78 7.68
N GLU A 112 4.59 -22.71 6.99
CA GLU A 112 5.77 -21.92 7.34
C GLU A 112 5.63 -21.26 8.70
N PHE A 113 4.48 -20.64 9.01
CA PHE A 113 4.25 -20.10 10.35
C PHE A 113 4.16 -21.21 11.40
N ALA A 114 3.53 -22.35 11.08
CA ALA A 114 3.41 -23.48 11.98
C ALA A 114 4.74 -24.19 12.29
N ARG A 115 5.76 -24.02 11.43
CA ARG A 115 7.15 -24.45 11.68
C ARG A 115 7.73 -23.76 12.90
N ILE A 116 7.40 -22.47 13.09
CA ILE A 116 7.85 -21.64 14.21
C ILE A 116 6.86 -21.75 15.38
N SER A 117 5.57 -21.55 15.12
CA SER A 117 4.50 -21.61 16.11
C SER A 117 3.21 -22.16 15.49
N LYS A 118 2.78 -23.35 15.93
CA LYS A 118 1.51 -23.96 15.49
C LYS A 118 0.32 -23.02 15.71
N ARG A 119 0.31 -22.30 16.85
CA ARG A 119 -0.72 -21.32 17.20
C ARG A 119 -0.76 -20.17 16.20
N ASP A 120 0.40 -19.70 15.75
CA ASP A 120 0.49 -18.57 14.81
C ASP A 120 0.12 -18.99 13.40
N GLY A 121 0.43 -20.24 13.01
CA GLY A 121 -0.10 -20.85 11.79
C GLY A 121 -1.63 -20.92 11.76
N ASP A 122 -2.28 -21.19 12.90
CA ASP A 122 -3.74 -21.11 13.05
C ASP A 122 -4.25 -19.67 13.05
N ALA A 123 -3.52 -18.75 13.69
CA ALA A 123 -3.90 -17.34 13.82
C ALA A 123 -3.87 -16.60 12.48
N TRP A 124 -2.98 -16.97 11.56
CA TRP A 124 -2.84 -16.32 10.26
C TRP A 124 -4.14 -16.23 9.47
N GLN A 125 -4.95 -17.30 9.46
CA GLN A 125 -6.24 -17.29 8.76
C GLN A 125 -7.24 -16.31 9.39
N ARG A 126 -7.24 -16.19 10.73
CA ARG A 126 -8.10 -15.24 11.44
C ARG A 126 -7.67 -13.81 11.13
N PHE A 127 -6.38 -13.53 11.27
CA PHE A 127 -5.78 -12.23 10.96
C PHE A 127 -6.11 -11.78 9.54
N GLN A 128 -5.86 -12.63 8.53
CA GLN A 128 -6.16 -12.28 7.13
C GLN A 128 -7.63 -11.95 6.88
N ARG A 129 -8.54 -12.71 7.52
CA ARG A 129 -9.98 -12.45 7.41
C ARG A 129 -10.33 -11.09 8.02
N ASP A 130 -9.80 -10.78 9.18
CA ASP A 130 -10.16 -9.59 9.94
C ASP A 130 -9.55 -8.32 9.30
N VAL A 131 -8.31 -8.40 8.82
CA VAL A 131 -7.68 -7.35 7.99
C VAL A 131 -8.46 -7.12 6.69
N LYS A 132 -8.90 -8.18 5.99
CA LYS A 132 -9.71 -8.02 4.76
C LYS A 132 -11.04 -7.32 5.03
N LYS A 133 -11.71 -7.64 6.15
CA LYS A 133 -12.94 -6.96 6.56
C LYS A 133 -12.68 -5.48 6.85
N ALA A 134 -11.58 -5.17 7.55
CA ALA A 134 -11.20 -3.79 7.81
C ALA A 134 -10.88 -3.03 6.50
N ALA A 135 -10.09 -3.62 5.61
CA ALA A 135 -9.69 -3.03 4.34
C ALA A 135 -10.86 -2.76 3.38
N ALA A 136 -11.89 -3.61 3.36
CA ALA A 136 -13.07 -3.41 2.52
C ALA A 136 -13.79 -2.05 2.80
N GLY A 137 -13.73 -1.56 4.04
CA GLY A 137 -14.27 -0.24 4.39
C GLY A 137 -13.40 0.92 3.92
N VAL A 138 -12.11 0.67 3.69
CA VAL A 138 -11.10 1.66 3.35
C VAL A 138 -11.07 1.93 1.86
N GLU A 139 -11.12 0.87 1.06
CA GLU A 139 -11.09 0.96 -0.41
C GLU A 139 -12.23 1.85 -0.94
N ALA A 140 -13.42 1.71 -0.37
CA ALA A 140 -14.56 2.57 -0.69
C ALA A 140 -14.33 4.05 -0.32
N GLY A 141 -13.58 4.34 0.74
CA GLY A 141 -13.31 5.72 1.18
C GLY A 141 -12.13 6.38 0.45
N LEU A 142 -11.04 5.62 0.21
CA LEU A 142 -9.80 6.11 -0.41
C LEU A 142 -9.92 6.33 -1.93
N LEU A 143 -10.73 5.52 -2.61
CA LEU A 143 -10.88 5.58 -4.07
C LEU A 143 -11.95 6.55 -4.55
N HIS A 144 -12.81 7.04 -3.66
CA HIS A 144 -13.75 8.09 -3.99
C HIS A 144 -13.05 9.44 -3.87
N GLN A 145 -13.04 10.21 -4.96
CA GLN A 145 -12.64 11.61 -4.89
C GLN A 145 -13.50 12.27 -3.81
N PRO A 146 -12.89 12.93 -2.80
CA PRO A 146 -13.67 13.68 -1.82
C PRO A 146 -14.50 14.70 -2.61
N ALA A 147 -15.82 14.63 -2.43
CA ALA A 147 -16.74 15.52 -3.12
C ALA A 147 -16.32 16.96 -2.82
N ASP A 148 -16.18 17.79 -3.85
CA ASP A 148 -15.80 19.19 -3.71
C ASP A 148 -16.68 19.85 -2.62
N PRO A 149 -16.08 20.30 -1.50
CA PRO A 149 -16.81 20.87 -0.38
C PRO A 149 -17.67 22.07 -0.81
N MET A 150 -17.29 22.74 -1.91
CA MET A 150 -17.97 23.92 -2.46
C MET A 150 -19.02 23.59 -3.52
N SER A 151 -19.14 22.34 -3.96
CA SER A 151 -20.13 21.95 -4.98
C SER A 151 -21.54 21.79 -4.39
N ARG A 152 -22.48 22.62 -4.86
CA ARG A 152 -23.89 22.65 -4.44
C ARG A 152 -24.75 21.55 -5.10
N ARG A 153 -24.45 20.27 -4.89
CA ARG A 153 -25.26 19.16 -5.44
C ARG A 153 -26.20 18.52 -4.41
N PHE A 154 -27.49 18.45 -4.75
CA PHE A 154 -28.61 17.90 -3.97
C PHE A 154 -28.53 16.39 -3.64
N GLY A 155 -27.49 15.66 -4.10
CA GLY A 155 -27.32 14.22 -3.87
C GLY A 155 -26.90 13.83 -2.43
N ARG A 156 -26.42 14.80 -1.63
CA ARG A 156 -25.81 14.56 -0.31
C ARG A 156 -26.74 14.00 0.76
N VAL A 157 -28.05 14.26 0.71
CA VAL A 157 -28.99 13.77 1.75
C VAL A 157 -29.09 12.25 1.75
N LYS A 158 -29.00 11.63 0.57
CA LYS A 158 -29.09 10.17 0.41
C LYS A 158 -27.78 9.48 0.82
N GLU A 159 -26.63 10.08 0.53
CA GLU A 159 -25.31 9.60 0.96
C GLU A 159 -25.14 9.71 2.48
N PHE A 160 -25.53 10.83 3.09
CA PHE A 160 -25.55 10.97 4.55
C PHE A 160 -26.51 9.98 5.22
N GLY A 161 -27.69 9.76 4.63
CA GLY A 161 -28.65 8.77 5.14
C GLY A 161 -28.13 7.33 5.06
N ASN A 162 -27.36 6.99 4.03
CA ASN A 162 -26.74 5.68 3.88
C ASN A 162 -25.59 5.48 4.87
N LEU A 163 -24.72 6.48 5.05
CA LEU A 163 -23.66 6.47 6.07
C LEU A 163 -24.23 6.39 7.49
N ALA A 164 -25.31 7.13 7.77
CA ALA A 164 -26.01 7.09 9.06
C ALA A 164 -26.64 5.71 9.32
N ARG A 165 -27.29 5.07 8.34
CA ARG A 165 -27.75 3.68 8.47
C ARG A 165 -26.61 2.70 8.71
N GLN A 166 -25.50 2.87 8.02
CA GLN A 166 -24.33 2.02 8.18
C GLN A 166 -23.73 2.15 9.58
N ALA A 167 -23.68 3.37 10.13
CA ALA A 167 -23.25 3.63 11.50
C ALA A 167 -24.24 3.10 12.55
N VAL A 168 -25.55 3.20 12.31
CA VAL A 168 -26.61 2.72 13.23
C VAL A 168 -26.75 1.19 13.21
N SER A 169 -26.36 0.51 12.13
CA SER A 169 -26.42 -0.95 12.01
C SER A 169 -25.27 -1.71 12.68
N GLN A 170 -24.28 -1.01 13.25
CA GLN A 170 -23.11 -1.64 13.85
C GLN A 170 -23.32 -1.91 15.34
N THR A 171 -23.14 -3.16 15.75
CA THR A 171 -23.12 -3.53 17.17
C THR A 171 -21.92 -2.87 17.87
N ALA A 172 -22.03 -2.52 19.16
CA ALA A 172 -20.94 -1.93 19.94
C ALA A 172 -19.62 -2.70 19.83
N THR A 173 -19.68 -4.04 19.77
CA THR A 173 -18.51 -4.91 19.52
C THR A 173 -17.86 -4.66 18.16
N GLN A 174 -18.64 -4.44 17.11
CA GLN A 174 -18.11 -4.16 15.77
C GLN A 174 -17.45 -2.78 15.69
N LEU A 175 -18.02 -1.79 16.37
CA LEU A 175 -17.41 -0.46 16.50
C LEU A 175 -16.09 -0.53 17.27
N TYR A 176 -16.04 -1.32 18.36
CA TYR A 176 -14.84 -1.53 19.16
C TYR A 176 -13.71 -2.21 18.37
N GLU A 177 -14.01 -3.33 17.70
CA GLU A 177 -13.04 -4.04 16.86
C GLU A 177 -12.53 -3.17 15.71
N ARG A 178 -13.42 -2.36 15.13
CA ARG A 178 -13.04 -1.41 14.08
C ARG A 178 -12.15 -0.30 14.63
N SER A 179 -12.47 0.26 15.81
CA SER A 179 -11.62 1.29 16.42
C SER A 179 -10.23 0.75 16.74
N LYS A 180 -10.13 -0.46 17.30
CA LYS A 180 -8.84 -1.10 17.61
C LYS A 180 -7.91 -1.13 16.40
N PHE A 181 -8.42 -1.59 15.25
CA PHE A 181 -7.63 -1.68 14.03
C PHE A 181 -7.05 -0.32 13.59
N TRP A 182 -7.75 0.77 13.84
CA TRP A 182 -7.34 2.12 13.46
C TRP A 182 -6.51 2.87 14.51
N THR A 183 -6.59 2.46 15.78
CA THR A 183 -6.01 3.21 16.90
C THR A 183 -4.85 2.50 17.59
N LEU A 184 -4.76 1.18 17.48
CA LEU A 184 -3.66 0.42 18.08
C LEU A 184 -2.37 0.58 17.28
N SER A 185 -1.25 0.49 17.98
CA SER A 185 0.04 0.31 17.30
C SER A 185 0.07 -1.04 16.58
N MET A 186 0.93 -1.15 15.56
CA MET A 186 1.10 -2.39 14.80
C MET A 186 1.50 -3.56 15.72
N ASP A 187 2.36 -3.32 16.70
CA ASP A 187 2.82 -4.36 17.63
C ASP A 187 1.69 -4.83 18.57
N GLU A 188 0.90 -3.92 19.13
CA GLU A 188 -0.27 -4.28 19.95
C GLU A 188 -1.31 -5.05 19.14
N LEU A 189 -1.61 -4.59 17.92
CA LEU A 189 -2.55 -5.27 17.04
C LEU A 189 -2.08 -6.68 16.70
N LEU A 190 -0.80 -6.86 16.36
CA LEU A 190 -0.25 -8.17 16.02
C LEU A 190 -0.13 -9.09 17.23
N SER A 191 0.11 -8.54 18.43
CA SER A 191 0.19 -9.30 19.68
C SER A 191 -1.15 -9.95 20.07
N ASP A 192 -2.29 -9.38 19.64
CA ASP A 192 -3.62 -10.01 19.81
C ASP A 192 -3.73 -11.33 18.98
N TYR A 193 -2.93 -11.50 17.93
CA TYR A 193 -2.99 -12.67 17.03
C TYR A 193 -1.81 -13.63 17.18
N PHE A 194 -0.59 -13.11 17.28
CA PHE A 194 0.66 -13.86 17.10
C PHE A 194 1.55 -13.80 18.34
N VAL A 195 2.08 -14.97 18.72
CA VAL A 195 2.96 -15.10 19.89
C VAL A 195 4.43 -14.89 19.51
N SER A 196 4.86 -15.36 18.34
CA SER A 196 6.24 -15.27 17.89
C SER A 196 6.61 -13.85 17.43
N GLU A 197 7.66 -13.28 18.02
CA GLU A 197 8.23 -11.98 17.63
C GLU A 197 8.68 -11.94 16.17
N GLU A 198 9.36 -12.99 15.70
CA GLU A 198 9.81 -13.09 14.30
C GLU A 198 8.63 -13.01 13.31
N ILE A 199 7.51 -13.66 13.63
CA ILE A 199 6.30 -13.61 12.79
C ILE A 199 5.68 -12.21 12.84
N ARG A 200 5.58 -11.58 14.02
CA ARG A 200 5.08 -10.19 14.13
C ARG A 200 5.94 -9.23 13.32
N ALA A 201 7.26 -9.31 13.49
CA ALA A 201 8.22 -8.49 12.76
C ALA A 201 8.14 -8.73 11.24
N HIS A 202 8.04 -9.98 10.80
CA HIS A 202 7.88 -10.32 9.38
C HIS A 202 6.61 -9.73 8.77
N ILE A 203 5.49 -9.72 9.51
CA ILE A 203 4.22 -9.13 9.05
C ILE A 203 4.27 -7.60 9.09
N ALA A 204 4.95 -7.02 10.07
CA ALA A 204 5.06 -5.57 10.23
C ALA A 204 6.05 -4.92 9.25
N ALA A 205 7.11 -5.62 8.85
CA ALA A 205 8.19 -5.05 8.04
C ALA A 205 7.72 -4.39 6.72
N PRO A 206 6.78 -4.96 5.95
CA PRO A 206 6.27 -4.30 4.74
C PRO A 206 5.42 -3.05 4.98
N ALA A 207 5.05 -2.76 6.23
CA ALA A 207 4.25 -1.59 6.61
C ALA A 207 5.09 -0.39 7.06
N LEU A 208 6.43 -0.55 7.14
CA LEU A 208 7.41 0.50 7.47
C LEU A 208 7.92 1.18 6.20
#